data_AF-A0A372ILI7-F1
#
_entry.id   AF-A0A372ILI7-F1
#
_cell.length_a   1.000
_cell.length_b   1.000
_cell.length_c   1.000
_cell.angle_alpha   90.00
_cell.angle_beta   90.00
_cell.angle_gamma   90.00
#
_symmetry.space_group_name_H-M   'P 1'
#
loop_
_entity.id
_entity.type
_entity.pdbx_description
1 polymer ?
#
loop_
_entity_poly.entity_id
_entity_poly.type
_entity_poly.pdbx_seq_one_letter_code
_entity_poly.pdbx_strand_id
1 'polypeptide(L)'
;MKTMLRRYPTIFLLAGIVLLAASGTVPFTARAQTGSAGTKTSQSTQKTEQPRGERVFMNNCSRCHKPPMTIPPQITGTIVMHMRTRARLSSKDQQDLLRYLAP
;
A
#
# COMPACT_ATOMS: atom_id res chain seq x y z
N MET A 1 10.47 -28.61 -39.24
CA MET A 1 11.86 -28.54 -38.80
C MET A 1 11.89 -28.23 -37.31
N LYS A 2 12.37 -29.19 -36.50
CA LYS A 2 13.17 -29.01 -35.27
C LYS A 2 12.66 -27.92 -34.30
N THR A 3 11.83 -28.21 -33.29
CA THR A 3 12.28 -28.67 -31.97
C THR A 3 13.75 -28.33 -31.67
N MET A 4 14.00 -27.28 -30.87
CA MET A 4 15.09 -27.06 -29.89
C MET A 4 14.80 -25.66 -29.31
N LEU A 5 14.57 -25.41 -28.03
CA LEU A 5 15.32 -25.91 -26.89
C LEU A 5 14.47 -25.71 -25.62
N ARG A 6 13.57 -26.67 -25.37
CA ARG A 6 13.20 -27.10 -24.03
C ARG A 6 14.45 -27.71 -23.40
N ARG A 7 15.02 -27.07 -22.37
CA ARG A 7 15.91 -27.67 -21.35
C ARG A 7 16.52 -26.54 -20.54
N TYR A 8 15.89 -26.18 -19.42
CA TYR A 8 16.53 -26.03 -18.10
C TYR A 8 15.43 -25.77 -17.02
N PRO A 9 14.42 -26.65 -16.86
CA PRO A 9 13.85 -26.84 -15.54
C PRO A 9 14.79 -27.78 -14.74
N THR A 10 14.75 -27.74 -13.41
CA THR A 10 15.22 -28.81 -12.50
C THR A 10 16.72 -29.06 -12.20
N ILE A 11 17.66 -28.11 -12.28
CA ILE A 11 19.07 -28.32 -11.81
C ILE A 11 19.53 -27.32 -10.71
N PHE A 12 18.62 -26.87 -9.86
CA PHE A 12 19.00 -26.35 -8.53
C PHE A 12 18.09 -26.93 -7.44
N LEU A 13 17.70 -28.19 -7.64
CA LEU A 13 17.25 -29.08 -6.59
C LEU A 13 18.46 -29.94 -6.22
N LEU A 14 18.84 -29.92 -4.94
CA LEU A 14 19.80 -30.81 -4.25
C LEU A 14 21.25 -30.31 -4.08
N ALA A 15 21.44 -29.38 -3.15
CA ALA A 15 22.53 -29.37 -2.16
C ALA A 15 22.10 -28.40 -1.04
N GLY A 16 22.03 -28.72 0.25
CA GLY A 16 22.34 -29.89 1.03
C GLY A 16 22.22 -29.45 2.50
N ILE A 17 21.43 -30.18 3.29
CA ILE A 17 21.75 -30.66 4.65
C ILE A 17 22.13 -29.56 5.68
N VAL A 18 21.17 -29.11 6.52
CA VAL A 18 20.90 -29.57 7.92
C VAL A 18 21.70 -28.78 8.98
N LEU A 19 21.01 -28.49 10.11
CA LEU A 19 21.49 -28.08 11.46
C LEU A 19 21.91 -26.61 11.64
N LEU A 20 21.11 -25.81 12.36
CA LEU A 20 21.25 -25.68 13.83
C LEU A 20 20.11 -24.84 14.42
N ALA A 21 19.38 -25.43 15.36
CA ALA A 21 18.48 -24.72 16.26
C ALA A 21 19.31 -23.91 17.27
N ALA A 22 19.00 -22.62 17.42
CA ALA A 22 19.39 -21.83 18.57
C ALA A 22 18.23 -20.91 18.95
N SER A 23 17.40 -21.40 19.86
CA SER A 23 16.35 -20.63 20.51
C SER A 23 16.98 -19.58 21.42
N GLY A 24 17.13 -18.35 20.93
CA GLY A 24 17.47 -17.19 21.74
C GLY A 24 16.20 -16.56 22.30
N THR A 25 15.79 -16.95 23.51
CA THR A 25 14.76 -16.22 24.27
C THR A 25 15.35 -14.90 24.74
N VAL A 26 15.06 -13.80 24.02
CA VAL A 26 15.29 -12.45 24.54
C VAL A 26 14.23 -12.16 25.60
N PRO A 27 14.59 -11.87 26.87
CA PRO A 27 13.62 -11.42 27.83
C PRO A 27 13.15 -10.02 27.42
N PHE A 28 11.88 -9.93 27.02
CA PHE A 28 11.18 -8.67 26.77
C PHE A 28 11.01 -7.97 28.13
N THR A 29 11.96 -7.11 28.50
CA THR A 29 11.82 -6.25 29.66
C THR A 29 10.74 -5.22 29.35
N ALA A 30 9.57 -5.41 29.94
CA ALA A 30 8.50 -4.44 29.93
C ALA A 30 9.01 -3.14 30.58
N ARG A 31 9.40 -2.16 29.75
CA ARG A 31 9.61 -0.80 30.20
C ARG A 31 8.24 -0.24 30.57
N ALA A 32 7.95 -0.22 31.87
CA ALA A 32 6.88 0.57 32.45
C ALA A 32 7.09 2.02 32.00
N GLN A 33 6.31 2.45 30.99
CA GLN A 33 6.15 3.85 30.69
C GLN A 33 5.25 4.41 31.77
N THR A 34 5.89 5.12 32.69
CA THR A 34 5.27 6.00 33.66
C THR A 34 4.27 6.91 32.95
N GLY A 35 3.03 6.87 33.45
CA GLY A 35 1.92 7.64 32.92
C GLY A 35 2.24 9.13 32.95
N SER A 36 2.21 9.76 31.77
CA SER A 36 1.86 11.16 31.67
C SER A 36 0.37 11.22 31.37
N ALA A 37 -0.39 11.73 32.34
CA ALA A 37 -1.79 12.07 32.19
C ALA A 37 -1.93 13.17 31.14
N GLY A 38 -2.04 12.77 29.88
CA GLY A 38 -2.53 13.60 28.78
C GLY A 38 -4.02 13.37 28.63
N THR A 39 -4.82 14.34 29.04
CA THR A 39 -6.27 14.44 28.85
C THR A 39 -6.69 13.87 27.50
N LYS A 40 -7.41 12.75 27.52
CA LYS A 40 -8.13 12.25 26.34
C LYS A 40 -9.30 13.18 26.08
N THR A 41 -9.05 14.29 25.39
CA THR A 41 -10.11 15.01 24.70
C THR A 41 -10.62 14.07 23.62
N SER A 42 -11.71 13.38 23.93
CA SER A 42 -12.50 12.66 22.95
C SER A 42 -13.04 13.70 21.96
N GLN A 43 -12.26 13.99 20.93
CA GLN A 43 -12.76 14.68 19.75
C GLN A 43 -13.76 13.72 19.12
N SER A 44 -15.02 13.89 19.50
CA SER A 44 -16.16 13.53 18.68
C SER A 44 -16.03 14.34 17.39
N THR A 45 -15.22 13.84 16.45
CA THR A 45 -15.17 14.38 15.10
C THR A 45 -16.53 14.04 14.51
N GLN A 46 -17.42 15.03 14.43
CA GLN A 46 -18.57 14.95 13.55
C GLN A 46 -18.06 14.44 12.20
N LYS A 47 -18.42 13.20 11.89
CA LYS A 47 -18.08 12.55 10.63
C LYS A 47 -18.94 13.22 9.56
N THR A 48 -18.59 14.45 9.18
CA THR A 48 -18.96 14.99 7.88
C THR A 48 -18.52 13.94 6.89
N GLU A 49 -19.48 13.38 6.17
CA GLU A 49 -19.26 12.20 5.35
C GLU A 49 -18.26 12.56 4.24
N GLN A 50 -16.98 12.26 4.50
CA GLN A 50 -15.90 12.69 3.62
C GLN A 50 -16.13 12.09 2.23
N PRO A 51 -16.15 12.92 1.16
CA PRO A 51 -16.47 12.47 -0.18
C PRO A 51 -15.66 11.22 -0.53
N ARG A 52 -16.31 10.22 -1.13
CA ARG A 52 -15.68 8.92 -1.41
C ARG A 52 -14.37 9.07 -2.18
N GLY A 53 -14.29 10.02 -3.12
CA GLY A 53 -13.08 10.32 -3.89
C GLY A 53 -11.90 10.83 -3.04
N GLU A 54 -12.16 11.68 -2.04
CA GLU A 54 -11.13 12.16 -1.11
C GLU A 54 -10.56 11.02 -0.27
N ARG A 55 -11.42 10.13 0.24
CA ARG A 55 -10.96 8.91 0.94
C ARG A 55 -10.12 8.01 0.04
N VAL A 56 -10.53 7.81 -1.22
CA VAL A 56 -9.77 7.02 -2.18
C VAL A 56 -8.39 7.66 -2.43
N PHE A 57 -8.33 8.98 -2.59
CA PHE A 57 -7.08 9.71 -2.76
C PHE A 57 -6.13 9.52 -1.57
N MET A 58 -6.61 9.78 -0.36
CA MET A 58 -5.81 9.66 0.87
C MET A 58 -5.30 8.24 1.11
N ASN A 59 -6.10 7.23 0.78
CA ASN A 59 -5.72 5.84 1.01
C ASN A 59 -4.79 5.26 -0.05
N ASN A 60 -4.75 5.83 -1.26
CA ASN A 60 -4.06 5.19 -2.39
C ASN A 60 -2.94 6.01 -3.01
N CYS A 61 -3.07 7.34 -3.07
CA CYS A 61 -2.17 8.17 -3.86
C CYS A 61 -0.87 8.55 -3.12
N SER A 62 -0.89 8.61 -1.79
CA SER A 62 0.27 8.98 -0.96
C SER A 62 1.13 7.78 -0.50
N ARG A 63 0.79 6.56 -0.93
CA ARG A 63 1.46 5.32 -0.51
C ARG A 63 2.86 5.16 -1.08
N CYS A 64 3.09 5.63 -2.30
CA CYS A 64 4.32 5.40 -3.04
C CYS A 64 5.17 6.67 -3.21
N HIS A 65 4.52 7.83 -3.23
CA HIS A 65 5.16 9.15 -3.31
C HIS A 65 4.19 10.20 -2.78
N LYS A 66 4.69 11.41 -2.51
CA LYS A 66 3.79 12.55 -2.32
C LYS A 66 3.06 12.80 -3.64
N PRO A 67 1.71 12.81 -3.69
CA PRO A 67 0.99 13.09 -4.92
C PRO A 67 1.46 14.43 -5.51
N PRO A 68 1.58 14.53 -6.84
CA PRO A 68 2.03 15.78 -7.47
C PRO A 68 1.07 16.91 -7.12
N MET A 69 1.62 18.09 -6.85
CA MET A 69 0.85 19.24 -6.38
C MET A 69 -0.07 19.83 -7.45
N THR A 70 0.22 19.58 -8.73
CA THR A 70 -0.59 20.11 -9.84
C THR A 70 -0.59 19.11 -10.99
N ILE A 71 -1.75 18.54 -11.25
CA ILE A 71 -2.02 17.75 -12.46
C ILE A 71 -3.01 18.57 -13.30
N PRO A 72 -2.71 18.89 -14.57
CA PRO A 72 -3.69 19.50 -15.46
C PRO A 72 -4.93 18.61 -15.60
N PRO A 73 -6.17 19.15 -15.47
CA PRO A 73 -7.40 18.36 -15.53
C PRO A 73 -7.51 17.47 -16.77
N GLN A 74 -7.01 17.98 -17.90
CA GLN A 74 -7.00 17.31 -19.21
C GLN A 74 -6.27 15.95 -19.20
N ILE A 75 -5.23 15.79 -18.36
CA ILE A 75 -4.40 14.57 -18.31
C ILE A 75 -4.66 13.72 -17.05
N THR A 76 -5.42 14.24 -16.09
CA THR A 76 -5.79 13.52 -14.85
C THR A 76 -6.42 12.17 -15.16
N GLY A 77 -7.28 12.10 -16.19
CA GLY A 77 -7.88 10.86 -16.71
C GLY A 77 -6.84 9.78 -17.00
N THR A 78 -5.84 10.10 -17.83
CA THR A 78 -4.78 9.19 -18.25
C THR A 78 -3.92 8.72 -17.08
N ILE A 79 -3.58 9.62 -16.17
CA ILE A 79 -2.80 9.29 -14.98
C ILE A 79 -3.59 8.34 -14.07
N VAL A 80 -4.85 8.64 -13.78
CA VAL A 80 -5.69 7.77 -12.94
C VAL A 80 -5.93 6.42 -13.60
N MET A 81 -6.09 6.37 -14.93
CA MET A 81 -6.15 5.10 -15.69
C MET A 81 -4.91 4.23 -15.46
N HIS A 82 -3.71 4.83 -15.54
CA HIS A 82 -2.47 4.11 -15.24
C HIS A 82 -2.39 3.71 -13.76
N MET A 83 -2.80 4.62 -12.86
CA MET A 83 -2.81 4.37 -11.42
C MET A 83 -3.83 3.32 -10.99
N ARG A 84 -4.89 3.06 -11.77
CA ARG A 84 -5.85 1.99 -11.45
C ARG A 84 -5.15 0.66 -11.22
N THR A 85 -4.25 0.29 -12.12
CA THR A 85 -3.47 -0.95 -12.01
C THR A 85 -2.38 -0.83 -10.94
N ARG A 86 -1.64 0.29 -10.92
CA ARG A 86 -0.48 0.47 -10.02
C ARG A 86 -0.87 0.60 -8.55
N ALA A 87 -1.95 1.31 -8.25
CA ALA A 87 -2.49 1.52 -6.91
C ALA A 87 -3.61 0.54 -6.55
N ARG A 88 -3.94 -0.41 -7.44
CA ARG A 88 -4.97 -1.44 -7.25
C ARG A 88 -6.37 -0.85 -6.96
N LEU A 89 -6.73 0.21 -7.68
CA LEU A 89 -8.06 0.83 -7.57
C LEU A 89 -9.11 -0.04 -8.25
N SER A 90 -10.28 -0.17 -7.61
CA SER A 90 -11.46 -0.69 -8.30
C SER A 90 -11.95 0.31 -9.36
N SER A 91 -12.77 -0.14 -10.32
CA SER A 91 -13.36 0.76 -11.33
C SER A 91 -14.20 1.87 -10.69
N LYS A 92 -14.90 1.57 -9.59
CA LYS A 92 -15.68 2.54 -8.81
C LYS A 92 -14.76 3.56 -8.12
N ASP A 93 -13.67 3.11 -7.52
CA ASP A 93 -12.71 4.00 -6.84
C ASP A 93 -12.02 4.93 -7.82
N GLN A 94 -11.66 4.43 -9.01
CA GLN A 94 -11.17 5.28 -10.08
C GLN A 94 -12.16 6.40 -10.44
N GLN A 95 -13.44 6.08 -10.64
CA GLN A 95 -14.44 7.09 -11.05
C GLN A 95 -14.64 8.14 -9.96
N ASP A 96 -14.72 7.71 -8.70
CA ASP A 96 -14.89 8.63 -7.58
C ASP A 96 -13.63 9.48 -7.37
N LEU A 97 -12.45 8.91 -7.61
CA LEU A 97 -11.18 9.66 -7.61
C LEU A 97 -11.11 10.68 -8.75
N LEU A 98 -11.59 10.34 -9.95
CA LEU A 98 -11.62 11.27 -11.09
C LEU A 98 -12.52 12.47 -10.81
N ARG A 99 -13.73 12.24 -10.29
CA ARG A 99 -14.63 13.34 -9.88
C ARG A 99 -14.04 14.24 -8.80
N TYR A 100 -13.15 13.70 -7.96
CA TYR A 100 -12.48 14.46 -6.92
C TYR A 100 -11.29 15.27 -7.44
N LEU A 101 -10.48 14.70 -8.34
CA LEU A 101 -9.26 15.33 -8.86
C LEU A 101 -9.50 16.29 -10.03
N ALA A 102 -10.59 16.09 -10.77
CA ALA A 102 -10.97 16.90 -11.92
C ALA A 102 -12.51 17.04 -11.96
N PRO A 103 -13.09 17.87 -11.07
CA PRO A 103 -14.52 18.15 -11.06
C PRO A 103 -15.00 18.90 -12.31
#